data_AF-A0A969DCX0-F1
#
_entry.id   AF-A0A969DCX0-F1
#
_cell.length_a   1.000
_cell.length_b   1.000
_cell.length_c   1.000
_cell.angle_alpha   90.00
_cell.angle_beta   90.00
_cell.angle_gamma   90.00
#
_symmetry.space_group_name_H-M   'P 1'
#
loop_
_entity.id
_entity.type
_entity.pdbx_description
1 polymer ?
#
loop_
_entity_poly.entity_id
_entity_poly.type
_entity_poly.pdbx_seq_one_letter_code
_entity_poly.pdbx_strand_id
1 'polypeptide(L)' 'MNLVEGEWHQIEARYIRGQMFEDPYELAKGVIGAVRNRGETTGHTVHRFNFNTARTIRSPLLTI' A
#
# COMPACT_ATOMS: atom_id res chain seq x y z
N MET A 1 -20.28 4.51 8.07
CA MET A 1 -18.86 4.30 8.41
C MET A 1 -18.23 3.51 7.27
N ASN A 2 -17.16 4.03 6.66
CA ASN A 2 -16.52 3.39 5.52
C ASN A 2 -15.49 2.38 6.01
N LEU A 3 -15.66 1.09 5.67
CA LEU A 3 -14.77 0.01 6.13
C LEU A 3 -13.29 0.28 5.75
N VAL A 4 -13.04 1.04 4.69
CA VAL A 4 -11.69 1.37 4.24
C VAL A 4 -10.93 2.26 5.23
N GLU A 5 -11.63 3.10 6.01
CA GLU A 5 -11.00 4.05 6.94
C GLU A 5 -10.35 3.31 8.11
N GLY A 6 -11.01 2.27 8.64
CA GLY A 6 -10.45 1.44 9.71
C GLY A 6 -9.20 0.68 9.25
N GLU A 7 -9.21 0.21 8.01
CA GLU A 7 -8.07 -0.48 7.39
C GLU A 7 -6.90 0.48 7.17
N TRP A 8 -7.18 1.72 6.78
CA TRP A 8 -6.17 2.76 6.61
C TRP A 8 -5.48 3.12 7.94
N HIS A 9 -6.26 3.33 9.00
CA HIS A 9 -5.70 3.61 10.33
C HIS A 9 -4.78 2.49 10.84
N GLN A 10 -5.09 1.22 10.56
CA GLN A 10 -4.20 0.11 10.92
C GLN A 10 -2.88 0.15 10.15
N ILE A 11 -2.93 0.48 8.85
CA ILE A 11 -1.75 0.59 8.00
C ILE A 11 -0.85 1.72 8.49
N GLU A 12 -1.43 2.90 8.72
CA GLU A 12 -0.71 4.07 9.23
C GLU A 12 -0.02 3.76 10.57
N ALA A 13 -0.77 3.23 11.55
CA ALA A 13 -0.28 3.02 12.90
C ALA A 13 0.81 1.96 13.02
N ARG A 14 0.75 0.90 12.19
CA ARG A 14 1.64 -0.26 12.31
C ARG A 14 2.81 -0.28 11.33
N TYR A 15 2.66 0.36 10.17
CA TYR A 15 3.62 0.19 9.06
C TYR A 15 4.22 1.50 8.56
N ILE A 16 3.58 2.65 8.81
CA ILE A 16 4.05 3.97 8.32
C ILE A 16 4.56 4.85 9.48
N ARG A 17 3.99 4.69 10.68
CA ARG A 17 4.32 5.51 11.85
C ARG A 17 5.83 5.55 12.12
N GLY A 18 6.37 6.77 12.22
CA GLY A 18 7.79 7.01 12.50
C GLY A 18 8.69 7.02 11.27
N GLN A 19 8.16 6.76 10.07
CA GLN A 19 8.88 6.97 8.82
C GLN A 19 8.78 8.44 8.40
N MET A 20 9.90 9.00 7.95
CA MET A 20 9.97 10.33 7.36
C MET A 20 10.04 10.17 5.84
N PHE A 21 9.24 10.95 5.11
CA PHE A 21 9.22 10.97 3.66
C PHE A 21 9.59 12.36 3.18
N GLU A 22 10.54 12.47 2.27
CA GLU A 22 11.02 13.76 1.80
C GLU A 22 10.05 14.43 0.82
N ASP A 23 9.28 13.62 0.09
CA ASP A 23 8.33 14.09 -0.89
C ASP A 23 7.09 13.17 -1.04
N PRO A 24 6.04 13.62 -1.76
CA PRO A 24 4.84 12.82 -1.96
C PRO A 24 5.08 11.50 -2.73
N TYR A 25 6.11 11.43 -3.56
CA TYR A 25 6.47 10.22 -4.29
C TYR A 25 7.08 9.17 -3.35
N GLU A 26 7.94 9.59 -2.42
CA GLU A 26 8.44 8.75 -1.34
C GLU A 26 7.33 8.24 -0.43
N LEU A 27 6.41 9.13 -0.03
CA LEU A 27 5.23 8.72 0.73
C LEU A 27 4.42 7.66 -0.03
N ALA A 28 4.17 7.86 -1.33
CA ALA A 28 3.44 6.89 -2.14
C ALA A 28 4.15 5.53 -2.20
N LYS A 29 5.49 5.52 -2.32
CA LYS A 29 6.30 4.30 -2.24
C LYS A 29 6.16 3.62 -0.88
N GLY A 30 6.25 4.38 0.21
CA GLY A 30 6.10 3.89 1.58
C GLY A 30 4.73 3.25 1.83
N VAL A 31 3.66 3.90 1.38
CA VAL A 31 2.30 3.37 1.46
C VAL A 31 2.15 2.05 0.69
N ILE A 32 2.67 1.98 -0.54
CA ILE A 32 2.64 0.75 -1.34
C ILE A 32 3.37 -0.39 -0.62
N GLY A 33 4.56 -0.10 -0.06
CA GLY A 33 5.33 -1.06 0.73
C GLY A 33 4.58 -1.53 1.98
N ALA A 34 3.94 -0.62 2.71
CA ALA A 34 3.16 -0.92 3.91
C ALA A 34 1.96 -1.83 3.62
N VAL A 35 1.20 -1.56 2.56
CA VAL A 35 0.08 -2.41 2.13
C VAL A 35 0.56 -3.82 1.78
N ARG A 36 1.70 -3.92 1.07
CA ARG A 36 2.31 -5.20 0.71
C ARG A 36 2.77 -5.99 1.92
N ASN A 37 3.51 -5.37 2.82
CA ASN A 37 4.00 -5.98 4.05
C ASN A 37 2.84 -6.53 4.89
N ARG A 38 1.75 -5.77 5.00
CA ARG A 38 0.53 -6.24 5.65
C ARG A 38 -0.05 -7.48 4.97
N GLY A 39 -0.09 -7.50 3.64
CA GLY A 39 -0.49 -8.67 2.86
C GLY A 39 0.35 -9.89 3.18
N GLU A 40 1.67 -9.76 3.09
CA GLU A 40 2.63 -10.84 3.39
C GLU A 40 2.48 -11.35 4.83
N THR A 41 2.40 -10.45 5.81
CA THR A 41 2.22 -10.77 7.23
C THR A 41 0.90 -11.51 7.51
N THR A 42 -0.12 -11.28 6.70
CA THR A 42 -1.46 -11.90 6.85
C THR A 42 -1.71 -13.07 5.89
N GLY A 43 -0.72 -13.46 5.07
CA GLY A 43 -0.85 -14.55 4.10
C GLY A 43 -1.68 -14.20 2.86
N HIS A 44 -1.86 -12.92 2.55
CA HIS A 44 -2.61 -12.45 1.38
C HIS A 44 -1.68 -11.90 0.29
N THR A 45 -2.04 -12.16 -0.97
CA THR A 45 -1.37 -11.52 -2.11
C THR A 45 -2.00 -10.16 -2.40
N VAL A 46 -1.18 -9.11 -2.44
CA VAL A 46 -1.63 -7.76 -2.81
C VAL A 46 -1.44 -7.53 -4.30
N HIS A 47 -2.46 -6.97 -4.94
CA HIS A 47 -2.42 -6.61 -6.35
C HIS A 47 -2.69 -5.12 -6.53
N ARG A 48 -1.95 -4.49 -7.45
CA ARG A 48 -2.20 -3.10 -7.85
C ARG A 48 -3.24 -3.06 -8.96
N PHE A 49 -4.27 -2.23 -8.82
CA PHE A 49 -5.31 -2.05 -9.82
C PHE A 49 -5.22 -0.63 -10.43
N ASN A 50 -5.30 -0.55 -11.76
CA ASN A 50 -5.39 0.72 -12.48
C ASN A 50 -6.84 0.96 -12.88
N PHE A 51 -7.45 2.00 -12.32
CA PHE A 51 -8.83 2.38 -12.58
C PHE A 51 -9.05 2.92 -14.01
N ASN A 52 -8.09 3.66 -14.57
CA ASN A 52 -8.21 4.24 -15.91
C ASN A 52 -8.28 3.16 -17.00
N THR A 53 -7.53 2.08 -16.81
CA THR A 53 -7.47 0.97 -17.77
C THR A 53 -8.30 -0.23 -17.34
N ALA A 54 -8.97 -0.17 -16.18
CA ALA A 54 -9.68 -1.27 -15.53
C ALA A 54 -8.88 -2.59 -15.50
N ARG A 55 -7.59 -2.52 -15.15
CA ARG A 55 -6.67 -3.67 -15.23
C ARG A 55 -5.82 -3.80 -13.97
N THR A 56 -5.63 -5.05 -13.55
CA THR A 56 -4.62 -5.40 -12.55
C THR A 56 -3.23 -5.28 -13.16
N ILE A 57 -2.38 -4.47 -12.53
CA ILE A 57 -0.98 -4.34 -12.89
C ILE A 57 -0.23 -5.52 -12.29
N ARG A 58 0.21 -6.44 -13.15
CA ARG A 58 1.01 -7.64 -12.79
C ARG A 58 2.50 -7.43 -13.08
N SER A 59 3.00 -6.21 -12.85
CA SER A 59 4.39 -5.89 -13.21
C SER A 59 5.33 -6.18 -12.03
N PRO A 60 6.34 -7.05 -12.20
CA PRO A 60 7.39 -7.23 -11.20
C PRO A 60 8.28 -5.98 -11.06
N LEU A 61 8.21 -5.00 -11.98
CA LEU A 61 9.01 -3.77 -11.98
C LEU A 61 8.38 -2.61 -11.19
N LEU A 62 7.13 -2.76 -10.74
CA LEU A 62 6.48 -1.83 -9.79
C LEU A 62 6.44 -2.42 -8.37
N THR A 63 7.19 -3.52 -8.21
CA THR A 63 7.61 -4.06 -6.94
C THR A 63 8.77 -3.20 -6.47
N ILE A 64 8.53 -2.34 -5.49
CA ILE A 64 9.59 -1.63 -4.79
C ILE A 64 10.33 -2.64 -3.91
#